data_AF-A0A9N9W7C8-F1
#
_entry.id   AF-A0A9N9W7C8-F1
#
_cell.length_a   1.000
_cell.length_b   1.000
_cell.length_c   1.000
_cell.angle_alpha   90.00
_cell.angle_beta   90.00
_cell.angle_gamma   90.00
#
_symmetry.space_group_name_H-M   'P 1'
#
loop_
_entity.id
_entity.type
_entity.pdbx_description
1 polymer ?
#
loop_
_entity_poly.entity_id
_entity_poly.type
_entity_poly.pdbx_seq_one_letter_code
_entity_poly.pdbx_strand_id
1 'polypeptide(L)'
;MEELERLLKMNPNNIFIVFVLYAIIVDISLSADSSGQMQPPRFSMQPSSSNSIVREGTTKILQCSALGIPQPMYRWLKNGVPLGDYSSELFYKIHNTKKQDAGAYQCIAKNDVGAIFSEKNNIVVACK
;
A
#
# COMPACT_ATOMS: atom_id res chain seq x y z
N MET A 1 35.71 -2.84 34.94
CA MET A 1 35.67 -2.35 36.33
C MET A 1 36.57 -1.13 36.52
N GLU A 2 37.76 -1.11 35.93
CA GLU A 2 38.77 -0.05 36.11
C GLU A 2 38.45 1.30 35.42
N GLU A 3 37.73 1.28 34.29
CA GLU A 3 37.28 2.51 33.61
C GLU A 3 36.13 3.23 34.33
N LEU A 4 35.25 2.49 35.02
CA LEU A 4 34.13 3.02 35.79
C LEU A 4 34.59 3.77 37.04
N GLU A 5 35.66 3.29 37.70
CA GLU A 5 36.23 3.94 38.88
C GLU A 5 37.01 5.23 38.55
N ARG A 6 37.52 5.36 37.31
CA ARG A 6 38.16 6.60 36.84
C ARG A 6 37.15 7.73 36.59
N LEU A 7 35.93 7.40 36.16
CA LEU A 7 34.87 8.37 35.92
C LEU A 7 34.26 8.95 37.22
N LEU A 8 34.29 8.19 38.32
CA LEU A 8 33.85 8.66 39.66
C LEU A 8 34.84 9.63 40.34
N LYS A 9 36.10 9.70 39.88
CA LYS A 9 37.15 10.57 40.47
C LYS A 9 37.33 11.91 39.76
N MET A 10 36.62 12.17 38.66
CA MET A 10 36.77 13.42 37.91
C MET A 10 35.74 14.45 38.39
N ASN A 11 36.27 15.53 39.00
CA ASN A 11 35.73 16.89 39.19
C ASN A 11 34.21 17.06 38.93
N PRO A 12 33.39 17.61 39.86
CA PRO A 12 31.92 17.67 39.75
C PRO A 12 31.36 18.26 38.45
N ASN A 13 32.15 19.04 37.71
CA ASN A 13 31.78 19.56 36.38
C ASN A 13 31.85 18.52 35.25
N ASN A 14 32.66 17.47 35.37
CA ASN A 14 32.84 16.45 34.32
C ASN A 14 31.72 15.41 34.29
N ILE A 15 31.17 15.03 35.45
CA ILE A 15 30.03 14.10 35.47
C ILE A 15 28.82 14.76 34.82
N PHE A 16 28.62 16.07 35.05
CA PHE A 16 27.59 16.86 34.40
C PHE A 16 27.81 16.94 32.89
N ILE A 17 29.05 17.13 32.43
CA ILE A 17 29.39 17.10 30.99
C ILE A 17 29.10 15.72 30.39
N VAL A 18 29.41 14.62 31.08
CA VAL A 18 29.09 13.26 30.60
C VAL A 18 27.58 13.04 30.52
N PHE A 19 26.81 13.49 31.50
CA PHE A 19 25.34 13.43 31.47
C PHE A 19 24.74 14.32 30.38
N VAL A 20 25.28 15.52 30.17
CA VAL A 20 24.83 16.44 29.11
C VAL A 20 25.20 15.90 27.74
N LEU A 21 26.40 15.37 27.54
CA LEU A 21 26.80 14.74 26.28
C LEU A 21 25.99 13.46 26.01
N TYR A 22 25.72 12.65 27.03
CA TYR A 22 24.84 11.48 26.92
C TYR A 22 23.41 11.90 26.58
N ALA A 23 22.84 12.90 27.28
CA ALA A 23 21.51 13.43 26.99
C ALA A 23 21.41 14.01 25.57
N ILE A 24 22.41 14.78 25.13
CA ILE A 24 22.48 15.31 23.74
C ILE A 24 22.56 14.17 22.71
N ILE A 25 23.37 13.14 22.93
CA ILE A 25 23.46 11.98 22.02
C ILE A 25 22.13 11.19 22.00
N VAL A 26 21.47 11.04 23.15
CA VAL A 26 20.16 10.38 23.27
C VAL A 26 19.07 11.21 22.59
N ASP A 27 19.11 12.54 22.66
CA ASP A 27 18.19 13.45 21.96
C ASP A 27 18.45 13.52 20.45
N ILE A 28 19.73 13.48 20.01
CA ILE A 28 20.11 13.40 18.59
C ILE A 28 19.62 12.08 17.96
N SER A 29 19.41 11.03 18.76
CA SER A 29 18.89 9.75 18.28
C SER A 29 17.36 9.70 18.13
N LEU A 30 16.62 10.78 18.41
CA LEU A 30 15.16 10.79 18.24
C LEU A 30 14.57 12.09 17.67
N SER A 31 15.22 12.71 16.69
CA SER A 31 14.43 13.35 15.65
C SER A 31 13.94 12.27 14.68
N ALA A 32 12.97 11.46 15.13
CA ALA A 32 12.14 10.74 14.19
C ALA A 32 11.49 11.82 13.32
N ASP A 33 12.00 12.00 12.11
CA ASP A 33 11.50 12.97 11.16
C ASP A 33 9.99 12.75 11.04
N SER A 34 9.22 13.75 11.48
CA SER A 34 7.76 13.71 11.44
C SER A 34 7.23 14.01 10.03
N SER A 35 8.09 13.95 9.01
CA SER A 35 7.65 13.72 7.65
C SER A 35 7.05 12.31 7.57
N GLY A 36 5.71 12.22 7.61
CA GLY A 36 5.00 10.96 7.49
C GLY A 36 5.53 10.17 6.30
N GLN A 37 6.23 9.06 6.58
CA GLN A 37 6.98 8.31 5.58
C GLN A 37 6.05 7.88 4.44
N MET A 38 6.17 8.51 3.28
CA MET A 38 5.36 8.13 2.13
C MET A 38 5.79 6.76 1.64
N GLN A 39 4.82 5.91 1.30
CA GLN A 39 5.03 4.53 0.88
C GLN A 39 4.35 4.30 -0.48
N PRO A 40 5.05 3.70 -1.46
CA PRO A 40 4.42 3.34 -2.72
C PRO A 40 3.32 2.31 -2.50
N PRO A 41 2.33 2.23 -3.41
CA PRO A 41 1.29 1.23 -3.30
C PRO A 41 1.88 -0.18 -3.38
N ARG A 42 1.31 -1.12 -2.62
CA ARG A 42 1.57 -2.56 -2.72
C ARG A 42 0.26 -3.31 -2.60
N PHE A 43 -0.02 -4.27 -3.48
CA PHE A 43 -1.26 -5.03 -3.38
C PHE A 43 -1.27 -5.89 -2.12
N SER A 44 -2.32 -5.74 -1.31
CA SER A 44 -2.69 -6.69 -0.27
C SER A 44 -3.66 -7.75 -0.80
N MET A 45 -4.41 -7.42 -1.85
CA MET A 45 -5.35 -8.32 -2.51
C MET A 45 -5.48 -7.99 -4.00
N GLN A 46 -5.36 -9.03 -4.81
CA GLN A 46 -5.44 -8.96 -6.28
C GLN A 46 -6.78 -9.55 -6.78
N PRO A 47 -7.24 -9.17 -7.99
CA PRO A 47 -8.41 -9.81 -8.59
C PRO A 47 -8.17 -11.30 -8.77
N SER A 48 -9.02 -12.12 -8.17
CA SER A 48 -8.90 -13.58 -8.30
C SER A 48 -9.17 -14.04 -9.73
N SER A 49 -8.25 -14.81 -10.30
CA SER A 49 -8.46 -15.53 -11.55
C SER A 49 -9.41 -16.73 -11.38
N SER A 50 -9.70 -17.15 -10.14
CA SER A 50 -10.75 -18.13 -9.88
C SER A 50 -12.13 -17.52 -10.19
N ASN A 51 -13.00 -18.32 -10.80
CA ASN A 51 -14.33 -17.90 -11.28
C ASN A 51 -14.28 -16.89 -12.45
N SER A 52 -13.36 -17.07 -13.39
CA SER A 52 -13.25 -16.29 -14.62
C SER A 52 -14.42 -16.53 -15.60
N ILE A 53 -15.05 -17.70 -15.53
CA ILE A 53 -16.24 -18.04 -16.30
C ILE A 53 -17.47 -17.54 -15.55
N VAL A 54 -18.21 -16.62 -16.16
CA VAL A 54 -19.40 -16.00 -15.58
C VAL A 54 -20.61 -16.33 -16.44
N ARG A 55 -21.72 -16.70 -15.82
CA ARG A 55 -22.96 -16.98 -16.53
C ARG A 55 -23.68 -15.68 -16.89
N GLU A 56 -24.20 -15.58 -18.11
CA GLU A 56 -24.98 -14.44 -18.57
C GLU A 56 -26.16 -14.13 -17.65
N GLY A 57 -26.40 -12.84 -17.40
CA GLY A 57 -27.43 -12.34 -16.48
C GLY A 57 -27.06 -12.36 -14.99
N THR A 58 -25.92 -12.93 -14.61
CA THR A 58 -25.44 -12.91 -13.22
C THR A 58 -24.61 -11.66 -12.91
N THR A 59 -24.31 -11.43 -11.63
CA THR A 59 -23.40 -10.34 -11.21
C THR A 59 -22.00 -10.89 -10.95
N LYS A 60 -20.98 -10.35 -11.62
CA LYS A 60 -19.57 -10.61 -11.30
C LYS A 60 -19.02 -9.47 -10.46
N ILE A 61 -18.34 -9.82 -9.37
CA ILE A 61 -17.62 -8.88 -8.52
C ILE A 61 -16.13 -9.13 -8.67
N LEU A 62 -15.39 -8.08 -9.00
CA LEU A 62 -13.93 -8.04 -8.96
C LEU A 62 -13.51 -7.24 -7.74
N GLN A 63 -12.42 -7.65 -7.11
CA GLN A 63 -11.90 -7.00 -5.90
C GLN A 63 -10.41 -6.73 -6.06
N CYS A 64 -9.98 -5.57 -5.57
CA CYS A 64 -8.60 -5.11 -5.60
C CYS A 64 -8.36 -4.24 -4.36
N SER A 65 -7.25 -4.47 -3.65
CA SER A 65 -6.86 -3.63 -2.51
C SER A 65 -5.35 -3.54 -2.40
N ALA A 66 -4.88 -2.34 -2.06
CA ALA A 66 -3.48 -2.01 -1.88
C ALA A 66 -3.26 -1.18 -0.61
N LEU A 67 -2.09 -1.39 -0.02
CA LEU A 67 -1.59 -0.59 1.10
C LEU A 67 -0.62 0.46 0.54
N GLY A 68 -0.52 1.61 1.20
CA GLY A 68 0.38 2.70 0.81
C GLY A 68 0.10 3.95 1.64
N ILE A 69 1.05 4.89 1.64
CA ILE A 69 0.92 6.17 2.35
C ILE A 69 1.31 7.28 1.36
N PRO A 70 0.40 8.18 0.96
CA PRO A 70 -1.04 8.19 1.26
C PRO A 70 -1.81 6.95 0.77
N GLN A 71 -3.00 6.72 1.31
CA GLN A 71 -3.87 5.59 0.95
C GLN A 71 -4.14 5.58 -0.57
N PRO A 72 -3.86 4.47 -1.28
CA PRO A 72 -4.07 4.40 -2.72
C PRO A 72 -5.53 4.52 -3.16
N MET A 73 -5.73 5.15 -4.31
CA MET A 73 -6.97 5.13 -5.10
C MET A 73 -6.86 4.10 -6.22
N TYR A 74 -8.01 3.64 -6.72
CA TYR A 74 -8.13 2.53 -7.65
C TYR A 74 -8.86 2.93 -8.92
N ARG A 75 -8.47 2.32 -10.04
CA ARG A 75 -9.19 2.40 -11.31
C ARG A 75 -9.14 1.05 -12.01
N TRP A 76 -10.25 0.64 -12.60
CA TRP A 76 -10.31 -0.61 -13.37
C TRP A 76 -10.03 -0.37 -14.85
N LEU A 77 -9.42 -1.35 -15.49
CA LEU A 77 -9.19 -1.42 -16.91
C LEU A 77 -9.92 -2.64 -17.47
N LYS A 78 -10.46 -2.51 -18.68
CA LYS A 78 -10.90 -3.64 -19.51
C LYS A 78 -10.13 -3.60 -20.82
N ASN A 79 -9.39 -4.67 -21.10
CA ASN A 79 -8.53 -4.77 -22.29
C ASN A 79 -7.55 -3.57 -22.41
N GLY A 80 -7.05 -3.09 -21.27
CA GLY A 80 -6.17 -1.92 -21.19
C GLY A 80 -6.88 -0.56 -21.24
N VAL A 81 -8.19 -0.52 -21.49
CA VAL A 81 -8.97 0.72 -21.54
C VAL A 81 -9.54 1.06 -20.16
N PRO A 82 -9.36 2.29 -19.66
CA PRO A 82 -9.90 2.70 -18.36
C PRO A 82 -11.43 2.67 -18.28
N LEU A 83 -11.94 2.12 -17.18
CA LEU A 83 -13.34 2.10 -16.80
C LEU A 83 -13.56 3.17 -15.73
N GLY A 84 -13.89 4.38 -16.16
CA GLY A 84 -14.17 5.52 -15.28
C GLY A 84 -12.92 6.12 -14.62
N ASP A 85 -13.16 6.91 -13.57
CA ASP A 85 -12.12 7.64 -12.86
C ASP A 85 -11.49 6.86 -11.70
N TYR A 86 -10.46 7.45 -11.07
CA TYR A 86 -9.90 6.88 -9.85
C TYR A 86 -10.89 7.09 -8.70
N SER A 87 -11.07 6.09 -7.86
CA SER A 87 -11.92 6.15 -6.67
C SER A 87 -11.30 5.38 -5.51
N SER A 88 -11.85 5.53 -4.31
CA SER A 88 -11.48 4.70 -3.15
C SER A 88 -12.13 3.31 -3.17
N GLU A 89 -12.85 2.96 -4.24
CA GLU A 89 -13.64 1.72 -4.28
C GLU A 89 -12.79 0.49 -4.59
N LEU A 90 -12.85 -0.48 -3.68
CA LEU A 90 -12.10 -1.73 -3.78
C LEU A 90 -12.76 -2.75 -4.72
N PHE A 91 -14.02 -2.52 -5.08
CA PHE A 91 -14.84 -3.47 -5.83
C PHE A 91 -15.32 -2.90 -7.15
N TYR A 92 -15.28 -3.72 -8.20
CA TYR A 92 -15.95 -3.43 -9.48
C TYR A 92 -17.01 -4.50 -9.74
N LYS A 93 -18.25 -4.05 -9.93
CA LYS A 93 -19.41 -4.92 -10.10
C LYS A 93 -19.90 -4.83 -11.54
N ILE A 94 -19.95 -5.98 -12.22
CA ILE A 94 -20.58 -6.14 -13.52
C ILE A 94 -21.95 -6.73 -13.26
N HIS A 95 -22.99 -5.88 -13.31
CA HIS A 95 -24.37 -6.31 -13.12
C HIS A 95 -24.97 -6.84 -14.42
N ASN A 96 -25.84 -7.85 -14.31
CA ASN A 96 -26.54 -8.43 -15.46
C ASN A 96 -25.58 -8.72 -16.63
N THR A 97 -24.52 -9.49 -16.34
CA THR A 97 -23.38 -9.73 -17.23
C THR A 97 -23.83 -10.15 -18.62
N LYS A 98 -23.27 -9.53 -19.67
CA LYS A 98 -23.55 -9.82 -21.08
C LYS A 98 -22.31 -10.33 -21.79
N LYS A 99 -22.46 -10.93 -22.97
CA LYS A 99 -21.31 -11.41 -23.77
C LYS A 99 -20.26 -10.34 -24.04
N GLN A 100 -20.67 -9.07 -24.19
CA GLN A 100 -19.75 -7.95 -24.41
C GLN A 100 -18.88 -7.66 -23.19
N ASP A 101 -19.25 -8.13 -21.99
CA ASP A 101 -18.47 -7.95 -20.77
C ASP A 101 -17.25 -8.87 -20.70
N ALA A 102 -17.12 -9.85 -21.59
CA ALA A 102 -15.91 -10.65 -21.69
C ALA A 102 -14.67 -9.76 -21.98
N GLY A 103 -13.54 -10.11 -21.37
CA GLY A 103 -12.29 -9.37 -21.53
C GLY A 103 -11.30 -9.54 -20.39
N ALA A 104 -10.10 -8.99 -20.58
CA ALA A 104 -9.06 -8.96 -19.57
C ALA A 104 -9.27 -7.75 -18.64
N TYR A 105 -9.65 -8.00 -17.39
CA TYR A 105 -9.80 -6.96 -16.38
C TYR A 105 -8.54 -6.82 -15.54
N GLN A 106 -8.15 -5.58 -15.26
CA GLN A 106 -6.96 -5.27 -14.46
C GLN A 106 -7.24 -4.04 -13.58
N CYS A 107 -6.71 -4.03 -12.37
CA CYS A 107 -6.82 -2.90 -11.44
C CYS A 107 -5.52 -2.09 -11.45
N ILE A 108 -5.63 -0.78 -11.40
CA ILE A 108 -4.53 0.14 -11.12
C ILE A 108 -4.72 0.67 -9.70
N ALA A 109 -3.70 0.57 -8.86
CA ALA A 109 -3.63 1.26 -7.57
C ALA A 109 -2.60 2.39 -7.64
N LYS A 110 -2.98 3.61 -7.27
CA LYS A 110 -2.15 4.81 -7.38
C LYS A 110 -2.22 5.66 -6.11
N ASN A 111 -1.07 6.17 -5.69
CA ASN A 111 -0.96 7.31 -4.76
C ASN A 111 0.10 8.31 -5.28
N ASP A 112 0.46 9.29 -4.46
CA ASP A 112 1.40 10.35 -4.84
C ASP A 112 2.84 9.84 -5.05
N VAL A 113 3.17 8.67 -4.49
CA VAL A 113 4.50 8.05 -4.62
C VAL A 113 4.62 7.22 -5.89
N GLY A 114 3.52 6.63 -6.37
CA GLY A 114 3.54 5.82 -7.58
C GLY A 114 2.23 5.11 -7.92
N ALA A 115 2.30 4.28 -8.95
CA ALA A 115 1.19 3.47 -9.44
C ALA A 115 1.65 2.06 -9.80
N ILE A 116 0.83 1.06 -9.49
CA ILE A 116 1.07 -0.36 -9.81
C ILE A 116 -0.16 -0.99 -10.46
N PHE A 117 0.06 -2.01 -11.28
CA PHE A 117 -0.98 -2.78 -11.96
C PHE A 117 -1.13 -4.15 -11.32
N SER A 118 -2.36 -4.59 -11.08
CA SER A 118 -2.63 -5.94 -10.58
C SER A 118 -2.41 -7.00 -11.67
N GLU A 119 -2.49 -8.26 -11.29
CA GLU A 119 -2.67 -9.37 -12.24
C GLU A 119 -3.93 -9.16 -13.09
N LYS A 120 -3.91 -9.73 -14.30
CA LYS A 120 -5.06 -9.71 -15.22
C LYS A 120 -6.02 -10.85 -14.91
N ASN A 121 -7.31 -10.55 -14.89
CA ASN A 121 -8.38 -11.53 -14.80
C ASN A 121 -9.14 -11.60 -16.13
N ASN A 122 -8.97 -12.70 -16.87
CA ASN A 122 -9.62 -12.90 -18.16
C ASN A 122 -11.04 -13.44 -17.97
N ILE A 123 -12.03 -12.56 -17.96
CA ILE A 123 -13.43 -12.92 -17.81
C ILE A 123 -13.99 -13.44 -19.13
N VAL A 124 -14.64 -14.59 -19.06
CA VAL A 124 -15.39 -15.21 -20.17
C VAL A 124 -16.85 -15.32 -19.75
N VAL A 125 -17.76 -14.97 -20.65
CA VAL A 125 -19.20 -15.02 -20.37
C VAL A 125 -19.83 -16.21 -21.08
N ALA A 126 -20.32 -17.17 -20.30
CA ALA A 126 -21.06 -18.32 -20.80
C ALA A 126 -22.54 -17.96 -21.00
N CYS A 127 -23.14 -18.52 -22.05
CA CYS A 127 -24.56 -18.36 -22.33
C CYS A 127 -25.43 -18.85 -21.16
N LYS A 128 -26.63 -18.30 -21.10
CA LYS A 128 -27.68 -18.75 -20.18
C LYS A 128 -28.19 -20.16 -20.51
#